data_AF-A0A3Q2Z001-F1
#
_entry.id   AF-A0A3Q2Z001-F1
#
_cell.length_a   1.000
_cell.length_b   1.000
_cell.length_c   1.000
_cell.angle_alpha   90.00
_cell.angle_beta   90.00
_cell.angle_gamma   90.00
#
_symmetry.space_group_name_H-M   'P 1'
#
loop_
_entity.id
_entity.type
_entity.pdbx_description
1 polymer ?
#
loop_
_entity_poly.entity_id
_entity_poly.type
_entity_poly.pdbx_seq_one_letter_code
_entity_poly.pdbx_strand_id
1 'polypeptide(L)'
;MAQRSERRRIHLDQSDLLCTKGCGFYGNTAWQGLCSKCWREENQRDKQKQIQDDWALAERLQREEEEAYASRHQKAQSQAAVTPFNKFEERKTKEKSSKVNTVTKFFTPSSKTPPKKGSPSSCSTANRPSSADTDLATREFIDFLKPLKYGRQIFRQCRAFTESMAYKRDMGVEDMSECVQDFYQSLSERLHTQFKGTKMLYVEGIMDEVERYMTTRLYKEVFCPETSDDEKKDLAVQKRIRALHWVTTEMLGVPVDEEIPEASDSVVKAITDVIELDSKRVPKDKLACITRCSKHIFNAIRISKKEAASADDFLPTLIYIVLKANPPRLQSNIQYITRFCNPSRLMTGEDGYYFTNLCCALAFIEKLDGKSLNMTSEEFDRYMSGVQVSPNWPPVDGAALTQVHERLDLLSGLGERQELVMERARQLESDLIDWTDEVEQNVQSILETFEAPVSSAIDSDNVENEHLPPPLTPQVFAG
;
A
#
# COMPACT_ATOMS: atom_id res chain seq x y z
N MET A 1 -36.35 38.13 22.38
CA MET A 1 -36.37 36.67 22.20
C MET A 1 -34.94 36.18 22.13
N ALA A 2 -34.49 35.41 23.13
CA ALA A 2 -33.18 34.76 23.12
C ALA A 2 -33.35 33.36 23.71
N GLN A 3 -33.55 32.37 22.84
CA GLN A 3 -33.56 30.96 23.24
C GLN A 3 -32.10 30.50 23.38
N ARG A 4 -31.67 30.32 24.63
CA ARG A 4 -30.43 29.62 24.98
C ARG A 4 -30.71 28.11 24.92
N SER A 5 -29.96 27.39 24.09
CA SER A 5 -29.99 25.93 24.00
C SER A 5 -29.47 25.31 25.31
N GLU A 6 -30.35 24.64 26.06
CA GLU A 6 -29.99 23.80 27.20
C GLU A 6 -29.35 22.50 26.70
N ARG A 7 -28.03 22.36 26.90
CA ARG A 7 -27.32 21.10 26.72
C ARG A 7 -27.88 20.06 27.70
N ARG A 8 -28.49 18.98 27.19
CA ARG A 8 -28.81 17.79 27.98
C ARG A 8 -27.50 17.23 28.57
N ARG A 9 -27.26 17.45 29.86
CA ARG A 9 -26.18 16.76 30.60
C ARG A 9 -26.63 15.32 30.81
N ILE A 10 -25.83 14.38 30.33
CA ILE A 10 -25.94 12.97 30.73
C ILE A 10 -25.57 12.94 32.22
N HIS A 11 -26.54 12.66 33.09
CA HIS A 11 -26.30 12.43 34.50
C HIS A 11 -25.93 10.95 34.67
N LEU A 12 -24.63 10.69 34.87
CA LEU A 12 -24.11 9.38 35.26
C LEU A 12 -23.74 9.50 36.74
N ASP A 13 -24.35 8.65 37.57
CA ASP A 13 -24.02 8.62 39.00
C ASP A 13 -22.62 8.03 39.17
N GLN A 14 -21.84 8.56 40.11
CA GLN A 14 -20.45 8.12 40.31
C GLN A 14 -20.38 6.65 40.77
N SER A 15 -21.44 6.18 41.41
CA SER A 15 -21.63 4.78 41.81
C SER A 15 -21.63 3.82 40.61
N ASP A 16 -22.16 4.23 39.45
CA ASP A 16 -22.28 3.41 38.23
C ASP A 16 -20.94 3.21 37.51
N LEU A 17 -19.93 4.03 37.81
CA LEU A 17 -18.60 3.93 37.23
C LEU A 17 -17.65 3.08 38.08
N LEU A 18 -18.03 2.78 39.32
CA LEU A 18 -17.16 2.06 40.26
C LEU A 18 -17.20 0.55 40.02
N CYS A 19 -16.09 -0.09 40.38
CA CYS A 19 -15.94 -1.53 40.31
C CYS A 19 -17.07 -2.21 41.08
N THR A 20 -17.71 -3.20 40.47
CA THR A 20 -18.82 -3.97 41.06
C THR A 20 -18.44 -4.71 42.34
N LYS A 21 -17.14 -4.92 42.61
CA LYS A 21 -16.62 -5.46 43.89
C LYS A 21 -16.43 -4.42 45.00
N GLY A 22 -16.80 -3.15 44.78
CA GLY A 22 -16.75 -2.10 45.79
C GLY A 22 -15.34 -1.72 46.23
N CYS A 23 -14.31 -2.02 45.43
CA CYS A 23 -12.91 -1.79 45.78
C CYS A 23 -12.43 -0.33 45.63
N GLY A 24 -13.33 0.60 45.33
CA GLY A 24 -13.02 2.04 45.17
C GLY A 24 -12.31 2.43 43.87
N PHE A 25 -12.12 1.50 42.93
CA PHE A 25 -11.55 1.77 41.60
C PHE A 25 -12.64 1.75 40.53
N TYR A 26 -12.43 2.42 39.40
CA TYR A 26 -13.39 2.42 38.30
C TYR A 26 -13.42 1.08 37.56
N GLY A 27 -14.63 0.59 37.30
CA GLY A 27 -14.90 -0.58 36.47
C GLY A 27 -15.19 -0.17 35.04
N ASN A 28 -15.17 -1.14 34.11
CA ASN A 28 -15.65 -0.89 32.75
C ASN A 28 -16.53 -2.05 32.28
N THR A 29 -17.34 -1.78 31.26
CA THR A 29 -18.28 -2.77 30.69
C THR A 29 -17.57 -3.95 30.04
N ALA A 30 -16.38 -3.75 29.47
CA ALA A 30 -15.58 -4.83 28.87
C ALA A 30 -15.13 -5.88 29.91
N TRP A 31 -15.00 -5.48 31.18
CA TRP A 31 -14.67 -6.34 32.31
C TRP A 31 -15.87 -6.57 33.23
N GLN A 32 -17.10 -6.52 32.69
CA GLN A 32 -18.34 -6.76 33.46
C GLN A 32 -18.49 -5.87 34.70
N GLY A 33 -18.03 -4.62 34.59
CA GLY A 33 -18.04 -3.65 35.69
C GLY A 33 -16.92 -3.86 36.70
N LEU A 34 -15.96 -4.77 36.49
CA LEU A 34 -14.80 -4.94 37.36
C LEU A 34 -13.66 -3.99 36.98
N CYS A 35 -12.85 -3.61 37.96
CA CYS A 35 -11.57 -2.94 37.69
C CYS A 35 -10.51 -3.95 37.22
N SER A 36 -9.41 -3.45 36.64
CA SER A 36 -8.33 -4.26 36.09
C SER A 36 -7.66 -5.22 37.10
N LYS A 37 -7.73 -4.91 38.40
CA LYS A 37 -7.21 -5.75 39.47
C LYS A 37 -8.19 -6.86 39.82
N CYS A 38 -9.44 -6.52 40.13
CA CYS A 38 -10.49 -7.46 40.47
C CYS A 38 -10.80 -8.44 39.32
N TRP A 39 -10.73 -7.95 38.07
CA TRP A 39 -10.89 -8.79 36.89
C TRP A 39 -9.75 -9.82 36.77
N ARG A 40 -8.49 -9.42 37.02
CA ARG A 40 -7.35 -10.35 37.01
C ARG A 40 -7.43 -11.42 38.10
N GLU A 41 -7.83 -11.03 39.31
CA GLU A 41 -7.95 -11.96 40.43
C GLU A 41 -9.07 -13.00 40.22
N GLU A 42 -10.19 -12.60 39.62
CA GLU A 42 -11.31 -13.49 39.29
C GLU A 42 -10.95 -14.44 38.16
N ASN A 43 -10.38 -13.90 37.08
CA ASN A 43 -10.05 -14.69 35.90
C ASN A 43 -8.85 -15.64 36.14
N GLN A 44 -8.03 -15.41 37.16
CA GLN A 44 -6.99 -16.35 37.58
C GLN A 44 -7.56 -17.61 38.25
N ARG A 45 -8.66 -17.50 39.01
CA ARG A 45 -9.29 -18.66 39.66
C ARG A 45 -10.01 -19.54 38.65
N ASP A 46 -10.67 -18.93 37.67
CA ASP A 46 -11.32 -19.68 36.57
C ASP A 46 -10.29 -20.38 35.68
N LYS A 47 -9.18 -19.70 35.36
CA LYS A 47 -8.04 -20.34 34.65
C LYS A 47 -7.42 -21.49 35.44
N GLN A 48 -7.23 -21.35 36.75
CA GLN A 48 -6.67 -22.43 37.58
C GLN A 48 -7.61 -23.64 37.69
N LYS A 49 -8.92 -23.40 37.78
CA LYS A 49 -9.92 -24.47 37.80
C LYS A 49 -9.96 -25.21 36.46
N GLN A 50 -9.92 -24.47 35.34
CA GLN A 50 -9.86 -25.05 34.01
C GLN A 50 -8.61 -25.91 33.81
N ILE A 51 -7.44 -25.46 34.30
CA ILE A 51 -6.19 -26.25 34.26
C ILE A 51 -6.31 -27.54 35.07
N GLN A 52 -6.95 -27.52 36.24
CA GLN A 52 -7.18 -28.72 37.05
C GLN A 52 -8.12 -29.71 36.37
N ASP A 53 -9.21 -29.21 35.79
CA ASP A 53 -10.19 -30.04 35.08
C ASP A 53 -9.57 -30.68 33.81
N ASP A 54 -8.75 -29.92 33.07
CA ASP A 54 -8.01 -30.41 31.90
C ASP A 54 -6.97 -31.48 32.29
N TRP A 55 -6.30 -31.31 33.44
CA TRP A 55 -5.35 -32.30 33.96
C TRP A 55 -6.04 -33.61 34.37
N ALA A 56 -7.19 -33.52 35.05
CA ALA A 56 -7.97 -34.70 35.44
C ALA A 56 -8.55 -35.44 34.22
N LEU A 57 -8.94 -34.72 33.18
CA LEU A 57 -9.40 -35.30 31.92
C LEU A 57 -8.26 -36.03 31.19
N ALA A 58 -7.07 -35.44 31.16
CA ALA A 58 -5.89 -36.07 30.56
C ALA A 58 -5.50 -37.38 31.28
N GLU A 59 -5.58 -37.42 32.60
CA GLU A 59 -5.28 -38.63 33.38
C GLU A 59 -6.28 -39.77 33.09
N ARG A 60 -7.57 -39.44 32.92
CA ARG A 60 -8.60 -40.41 32.53
C ARG A 60 -8.35 -41.00 31.14
N LEU A 61 -8.08 -40.13 30.15
CA LEU A 61 -7.82 -40.57 28.78
C LEU A 61 -6.58 -41.46 28.69
N GLN A 62 -5.55 -41.18 29.49
CA GLN A 62 -4.35 -41.99 29.53
C GLN A 62 -4.61 -43.40 30.11
N ARG A 63 -5.43 -43.51 31.16
CA ARG A 63 -5.86 -44.82 31.68
C ARG A 63 -6.66 -45.62 30.65
N GLU A 64 -7.60 -44.99 29.94
CA GLU A 64 -8.38 -45.64 28.89
C GLU A 64 -7.48 -46.11 27.72
N GLU A 65 -6.44 -45.35 27.37
CA GLU A 65 -5.48 -45.73 26.33
C GLU A 65 -4.59 -46.92 26.75
N GLU A 66 -4.14 -46.95 28.01
CA GLU A 66 -3.38 -48.07 28.58
C GLU A 66 -4.22 -49.35 28.66
N GLU A 67 -5.48 -49.26 29.05
CA GLU A 67 -6.44 -50.38 29.06
C GLU A 67 -6.72 -50.91 27.63
N ALA A 68 -6.91 -50.02 26.66
CA ALA A 68 -7.09 -50.38 25.27
C ALA A 68 -5.84 -51.06 24.68
N TYR A 69 -4.64 -50.61 25.07
CA TYR A 69 -3.38 -51.20 24.64
C TYR A 69 -3.18 -52.61 25.21
N ALA A 70 -3.48 -52.81 26.51
CA ALA A 70 -3.43 -54.11 27.17
C ALA A 70 -4.43 -55.12 26.56
N SER A 71 -5.66 -54.67 26.24
CA SER A 71 -6.68 -55.50 25.57
C SER A 71 -6.24 -55.95 24.16
N ARG A 72 -5.52 -55.09 23.44
CA ARG A 72 -5.02 -55.39 22.08
C ARG A 72 -3.88 -56.42 22.08
N HIS A 73 -3.06 -56.45 23.12
CA HIS A 73 -1.99 -57.45 23.27
C HIS A 73 -2.51 -58.83 23.68
N GLN A 74 -3.59 -58.93 24.48
CA GLN A 74 -4.22 -60.23 24.79
C GLN A 74 -4.91 -60.88 23.58
N LYS A 75 -5.47 -60.09 22.64
CA LYS A 75 -6.06 -60.63 21.40
C LYS A 75 -5.05 -61.06 20.34
N ALA A 76 -3.81 -60.58 20.39
CA ALA A 76 -2.77 -60.90 19.40
C ALA A 76 -2.07 -62.26 19.65
N GLN A 77 -2.23 -62.87 20.83
CA GLN A 77 -1.61 -64.16 21.16
C GLN A 77 -2.50 -65.39 20.87
N SER A 78 -3.73 -65.22 20.41
CA SER A 78 -4.69 -66.33 20.21
C SER A 78 -5.03 -66.65 18.74
N GLN A 79 -4.41 -66.01 17.74
CA GLN A 79 -4.67 -66.32 16.34
C GLN A 79 -3.38 -66.40 15.50
N ALA A 80 -2.75 -67.57 15.51
CA ALA A 80 -1.77 -67.98 14.52
C ALA A 80 -2.04 -69.43 14.10
N ALA A 81 -3.05 -69.67 13.26
CA ALA A 81 -3.14 -70.82 12.36
C ALA A 81 -4.24 -70.67 11.28
N VAL A 82 -3.83 -70.86 10.02
CA VAL A 82 -4.59 -71.31 8.81
C VAL A 82 -5.44 -70.30 7.99
N THR A 83 -5.18 -70.27 6.67
CA THR A 83 -5.85 -69.61 5.52
C THR A 83 -6.97 -70.51 4.90
N PRO A 84 -7.64 -70.28 3.72
CA PRO A 84 -7.82 -69.11 2.82
C PRO A 84 -9.29 -68.85 2.29
N PHE A 85 -9.51 -67.67 1.67
CA PHE A 85 -10.49 -67.29 0.61
C PHE A 85 -12.03 -67.45 0.75
N ASN A 86 -12.80 -66.33 0.81
CA ASN A 86 -13.71 -65.84 -0.26
C ASN A 86 -14.56 -64.59 0.13
N LYS A 87 -14.74 -63.69 -0.87
CA LYS A 87 -15.84 -62.75 -1.17
C LYS A 87 -16.85 -62.35 -0.07
N PHE A 88 -16.98 -61.03 0.18
CA PHE A 88 -18.25 -60.27 0.07
C PHE A 88 -17.99 -58.76 0.18
N GLU A 89 -18.57 -57.96 -0.71
CA GLU A 89 -18.63 -56.50 -0.61
C GLU A 89 -19.62 -56.10 0.50
N GLU A 90 -19.29 -55.16 1.38
CA GLU A 90 -20.32 -54.23 1.86
C GLU A 90 -19.76 -52.89 2.36
N ARG A 91 -20.58 -51.87 2.13
CA ARG A 91 -20.30 -50.43 2.08
C ARG A 91 -20.23 -49.78 3.48
N LYS A 92 -19.43 -48.71 3.52
CA LYS A 92 -19.60 -47.43 4.24
C LYS A 92 -20.06 -47.48 5.72
N THR A 93 -19.21 -46.91 6.58
CA THR A 93 -19.59 -45.72 7.38
C THR A 93 -18.37 -44.84 7.62
N LYS A 94 -18.56 -43.54 7.38
CA LYS A 94 -17.67 -42.44 7.73
C LYS A 94 -17.68 -42.28 9.25
N GLU A 95 -16.51 -42.20 9.87
CA GLU A 95 -16.33 -41.43 11.10
C GLU A 95 -14.89 -40.96 11.20
N LYS A 96 -14.67 -39.67 10.90
CA LYS A 96 -13.41 -38.98 11.16
C LYS A 96 -13.54 -38.35 12.55
N SER A 97 -12.96 -38.98 13.57
CA SER A 97 -12.70 -38.32 14.85
C SER A 97 -11.39 -37.53 14.73
N SER A 98 -11.49 -36.21 14.68
CA SER A 98 -10.36 -35.28 14.79
C SER A 98 -9.75 -35.38 16.18
N LYS A 99 -8.51 -35.88 16.28
CA LYS A 99 -7.71 -35.84 17.51
C LYS A 99 -7.08 -34.46 17.66
N VAL A 100 -7.37 -33.81 18.78
CA VAL A 100 -6.71 -32.59 19.27
C VAL A 100 -5.36 -33.01 19.86
N ASN A 101 -4.25 -32.44 19.37
CA ASN A 101 -2.92 -32.64 19.94
C ASN A 101 -2.59 -31.48 20.89
N THR A 102 -2.68 -31.72 22.19
CA THR A 102 -2.13 -30.86 23.23
C THR A 102 -0.60 -30.97 23.22
N VAL A 103 0.07 -29.84 22.96
CA VAL A 103 1.53 -29.74 22.86
C VAL A 103 2.11 -29.37 24.23
N THR A 104 2.67 -30.36 24.94
CA THR A 104 3.71 -30.14 25.96
C THR A 104 4.47 -31.44 26.20
N LYS A 105 5.55 -31.68 25.44
CA LYS A 105 6.69 -32.57 25.79
C LYS A 105 7.73 -32.53 24.67
N PHE A 106 8.60 -31.51 24.65
CA PHE A 106 9.77 -31.46 23.76
C PHE A 106 11.04 -31.02 24.49
N PHE A 107 11.39 -31.68 25.60
CA PHE A 107 12.75 -31.63 26.13
C PHE A 107 13.13 -32.96 26.80
N THR A 108 13.81 -33.84 26.06
CA THR A 108 14.82 -34.78 26.58
C THR A 108 15.61 -35.39 25.41
N PRO A 109 16.94 -35.61 25.55
CA PRO A 109 17.79 -36.03 24.44
C PRO A 109 17.81 -37.56 24.34
N SER A 110 17.64 -38.11 23.12
CA SER A 110 17.82 -39.54 22.88
C SER A 110 19.07 -39.83 22.07
N SER A 111 19.80 -40.85 22.50
CA SER A 111 21.10 -41.30 22.06
C SER A 111 21.00 -42.37 20.97
N LYS A 112 21.96 -42.31 20.03
CA LYS A 112 22.54 -43.38 19.19
C LYS A 112 21.60 -44.28 18.35
N THR A 113 21.71 -44.15 17.02
CA THR A 113 21.32 -45.18 16.03
C THR A 113 22.50 -46.10 15.68
N PRO A 114 22.23 -47.33 15.16
CA PRO A 114 23.09 -47.98 14.20
C PRO A 114 22.38 -48.21 12.84
N PRO A 115 23.13 -48.47 11.73
CA PRO A 115 22.62 -48.35 10.37
C PRO A 115 22.22 -49.71 9.76
N LYS A 116 21.33 -49.71 8.76
CA LYS A 116 21.37 -50.71 7.67
C LYS A 116 20.62 -50.27 6.40
N LYS A 117 21.22 -50.66 5.27
CA LYS A 117 20.90 -50.37 3.87
C LYS A 117 19.69 -51.17 3.35
N GLY A 118 18.99 -50.60 2.36
CA GLY A 118 18.10 -51.31 1.43
C GLY A 118 17.30 -50.32 0.56
N SER A 119 17.52 -50.33 -0.75
CA SER A 119 16.84 -49.50 -1.78
C SER A 119 15.61 -50.23 -2.37
N PRO A 120 14.85 -49.64 -3.31
CA PRO A 120 13.69 -48.78 -3.10
C PRO A 120 12.38 -49.45 -3.57
N SER A 121 11.25 -49.07 -2.98
CA SER A 121 9.92 -49.41 -3.52
C SER A 121 9.02 -48.18 -3.43
N SER A 122 8.57 -47.75 -4.61
CA SER A 122 7.70 -46.64 -4.90
C SER A 122 6.41 -46.64 -4.08
N CYS A 123 6.19 -45.54 -3.35
CA CYS A 123 4.86 -45.08 -2.97
C CYS A 123 4.86 -43.56 -3.11
N SER A 124 4.06 -43.07 -4.06
CA SER A 124 3.95 -41.68 -4.45
C SER A 124 3.25 -40.86 -3.36
N THR A 125 4.01 -40.35 -2.40
CA THR A 125 3.61 -39.18 -1.62
C THR A 125 3.77 -37.97 -2.53
N ALA A 126 2.70 -37.21 -2.72
CA ALA A 126 2.69 -35.97 -3.50
C ALA A 126 3.59 -34.92 -2.83
N ASN A 127 4.91 -35.03 -3.03
CA ASN A 127 5.85 -33.95 -2.82
C ASN A 127 5.57 -32.92 -3.91
N ARG A 128 4.80 -31.88 -3.56
CA ARG A 128 4.79 -30.64 -4.34
C ARG A 128 6.25 -30.21 -4.51
N PRO A 129 6.73 -29.94 -5.73
CA PRO A 129 8.10 -29.48 -5.93
C PRO A 129 8.30 -28.20 -5.12
N SER A 130 9.35 -28.18 -4.30
CA SER A 130 9.83 -26.96 -3.66
C SER A 130 10.04 -25.90 -4.74
N SER A 131 9.58 -24.69 -4.48
CA SER A 131 9.84 -23.56 -5.39
C SER A 131 11.36 -23.39 -5.47
N ALA A 132 11.93 -23.13 -6.66
CA ALA A 132 13.38 -22.89 -6.80
C ALA A 132 13.89 -21.84 -5.79
N ASP A 133 13.09 -20.81 -5.52
CA ASP A 133 13.38 -19.78 -4.52
C ASP A 133 13.45 -20.31 -3.08
N THR A 134 12.61 -21.29 -2.72
CA THR A 134 12.64 -21.89 -1.38
C THR A 134 13.88 -22.76 -1.17
N ASP A 135 14.37 -23.39 -2.23
CA ASP A 135 15.60 -24.18 -2.19
C ASP A 135 16.83 -23.27 -2.15
N LEU A 136 16.82 -22.17 -2.91
CA LEU A 136 17.84 -21.13 -2.86
C LEU A 136 17.94 -20.52 -1.45
N ALA A 137 16.82 -20.06 -0.88
CA ALA A 137 16.78 -19.49 0.46
C ALA A 137 17.25 -20.50 1.53
N THR A 138 16.93 -21.79 1.36
CA THR A 138 17.42 -22.85 2.27
C THR A 138 18.94 -23.00 2.18
N ARG A 139 19.51 -22.98 0.97
CA ARG A 139 20.96 -23.09 0.76
C ARG A 139 21.69 -21.88 1.34
N GLU A 140 21.25 -20.67 1.01
CA GLU A 140 21.81 -19.41 1.52
C GLU A 140 21.76 -19.36 3.05
N PHE A 141 20.64 -19.77 3.65
CA PHE A 141 20.50 -19.83 5.09
C PHE A 141 21.46 -20.84 5.74
N ILE A 142 21.61 -22.03 5.16
CA ILE A 142 22.59 -23.01 5.66
C ILE A 142 24.00 -22.45 5.54
N ASP A 143 24.35 -21.83 4.42
CA ASP A 143 25.67 -21.25 4.17
C ASP A 143 26.00 -20.12 5.16
N PHE A 144 25.03 -19.25 5.46
CA PHE A 144 25.15 -18.22 6.48
C PHE A 144 25.33 -18.79 7.89
N LEU A 145 24.64 -19.88 8.22
CA LEU A 145 24.71 -20.50 9.54
C LEU A 145 25.94 -21.41 9.74
N LYS A 146 26.60 -21.89 8.69
CA LYS A 146 27.82 -22.73 8.76
C LYS A 146 28.93 -22.18 9.68
N PRO A 147 29.31 -20.89 9.62
CA PRO A 147 30.34 -20.34 10.50
C PRO A 147 29.88 -20.16 11.96
N LEU A 148 28.58 -20.26 12.25
CA LEU A 148 28.04 -20.01 13.59
C LEU A 148 28.13 -21.24 14.48
N LYS A 149 28.64 -21.07 15.71
CA LYS A 149 28.75 -22.15 16.71
C LYS A 149 27.42 -22.88 16.97
N TYR A 150 26.30 -22.16 16.96
CA TYR A 150 24.95 -22.70 17.16
C TYR A 150 24.13 -22.81 15.86
N GLY A 151 24.75 -22.60 14.69
CA GLY A 151 24.04 -22.52 13.40
C GLY A 151 23.21 -23.76 13.07
N ARG A 152 23.73 -24.97 13.32
CA ARG A 152 22.97 -26.21 13.09
C ARG A 152 21.70 -26.32 13.94
N GLN A 153 21.74 -25.83 15.18
CA GLN A 153 20.59 -25.85 16.08
C GLN A 153 19.53 -24.85 15.63
N ILE A 154 19.96 -23.63 15.27
CA ILE A 154 19.08 -22.59 14.73
C ILE A 154 18.38 -23.10 13.47
N PHE A 155 19.14 -23.66 12.53
CA PHE A 155 18.57 -24.25 11.30
C PHE A 155 17.53 -25.33 11.61
N ARG A 156 17.85 -26.26 12.50
CA ARG A 156 16.94 -27.37 12.86
C ARG A 156 15.64 -26.84 13.48
N GLN A 157 15.72 -25.81 14.31
CA GLN A 157 14.55 -25.18 14.94
C GLN A 157 13.68 -24.44 13.92
N CYS A 158 14.29 -23.62 13.05
CA CYS A 158 13.56 -22.89 12.01
C CYS A 158 12.89 -23.86 11.01
N ARG A 159 13.60 -24.93 10.64
CA ARG A 159 13.07 -25.98 9.77
C ARG A 159 11.90 -26.72 10.42
N ALA A 160 12.05 -27.17 11.66
CA ALA A 160 10.98 -27.87 12.38
C ALA A 160 9.73 -26.98 12.56
N PHE A 161 9.94 -25.69 12.85
CA PHE A 161 8.86 -24.72 12.96
C PHE A 161 8.15 -24.53 11.61
N THR A 162 8.87 -24.22 10.54
CA THR A 162 8.27 -24.02 9.20
C THR A 162 7.55 -25.25 8.68
N GLU A 163 8.09 -26.45 8.91
CA GLU A 163 7.41 -27.71 8.59
C GLU A 163 6.12 -27.86 9.43
N SER A 164 6.16 -27.60 10.74
CA SER A 164 4.97 -27.64 11.61
C SER A 164 3.89 -26.65 11.17
N MET A 165 4.26 -25.43 10.77
CA MET A 165 3.30 -24.42 10.30
C MET A 165 2.64 -24.86 9.00
N ALA A 166 3.41 -25.47 8.09
CA ALA A 166 2.88 -26.00 6.83
C ALA A 166 1.87 -27.15 7.00
N TYR A 167 1.90 -27.87 8.13
CA TYR A 167 0.89 -28.88 8.47
C TYR A 167 -0.37 -28.28 9.13
N LYS A 168 -0.29 -27.02 9.61
CA LYS A 168 -1.35 -26.32 10.34
C LYS A 168 -2.02 -25.23 9.49
N ARG A 169 -2.18 -25.48 8.18
CA ARG A 169 -2.75 -24.52 7.22
C ARG A 169 -4.20 -24.10 7.52
N ASP A 170 -4.94 -24.93 8.24
CA ASP A 170 -6.33 -24.66 8.60
C ASP A 170 -6.47 -23.69 9.79
N MET A 171 -5.35 -23.24 10.38
CA MET A 171 -5.36 -22.24 11.45
C MET A 171 -5.67 -20.84 10.90
N GLY A 172 -6.30 -20.01 11.73
CA GLY A 172 -6.54 -18.60 11.39
C GLY A 172 -5.22 -17.84 11.19
N VAL A 173 -5.25 -16.82 10.33
CA VAL A 173 -4.06 -16.01 10.02
C VAL A 173 -3.50 -15.29 11.25
N GLU A 174 -4.37 -14.90 12.18
CA GLU A 174 -3.96 -14.23 13.43
C GLU A 174 -3.26 -15.22 14.38
N ASP A 175 -3.81 -16.43 14.58
CA ASP A 175 -3.14 -17.48 15.36
C ASP A 175 -1.79 -17.88 14.74
N MET A 176 -1.72 -17.89 13.41
CA MET A 176 -0.50 -18.16 12.66
C MET A 176 0.54 -17.05 12.85
N SER A 177 0.10 -15.79 12.87
CA SER A 177 0.93 -14.63 13.18
C SER A 177 1.46 -14.75 14.62
N GLU A 178 0.62 -15.00 15.61
CA GLU A 178 1.03 -15.17 17.01
C GLU A 178 2.09 -16.27 17.15
N CYS A 179 1.90 -17.43 16.51
CA CYS A 179 2.90 -18.50 16.52
C CYS A 179 4.26 -18.07 15.95
N VAL A 180 4.27 -17.29 14.86
CA VAL A 180 5.50 -16.77 14.25
C VAL A 180 6.17 -15.74 15.17
N GLN A 181 5.38 -14.85 15.77
CA GLN A 181 5.88 -13.81 16.67
C GLN A 181 6.45 -14.42 17.96
N ASP A 182 5.77 -15.39 18.56
CA ASP A 182 6.27 -16.16 19.71
C ASP A 182 7.58 -16.88 19.38
N PHE A 183 7.69 -17.43 18.18
CA PHE A 183 8.93 -18.05 17.72
C PHE A 183 10.07 -17.03 17.60
N TYR A 184 9.81 -15.85 17.01
CA TYR A 184 10.82 -14.78 16.93
C TYR A 184 11.27 -14.32 18.31
N GLN A 185 10.33 -14.09 19.23
CA GLN A 185 10.63 -13.68 20.59
C GLN A 185 11.47 -14.74 21.33
N SER A 186 11.02 -16.01 21.31
CA SER A 186 11.71 -17.12 21.96
C SER A 186 13.12 -17.35 21.39
N LEU A 187 13.27 -17.28 20.06
CA LEU A 187 14.58 -17.42 19.42
C LEU A 187 15.49 -16.23 19.76
N SER A 188 14.97 -15.01 19.68
CA SER A 188 15.71 -13.79 20.00
C SER A 188 16.23 -13.82 21.45
N GLU A 189 15.38 -14.12 22.44
CA GLU A 189 15.79 -14.22 23.86
C GLU A 189 16.87 -15.28 24.08
N ARG A 190 16.72 -16.44 23.42
CA ARG A 190 17.73 -17.50 23.47
C ARG A 190 19.04 -17.05 22.84
N LEU A 191 19.02 -16.38 21.69
CA LEU A 191 20.22 -15.87 21.04
C LEU A 191 20.92 -14.82 21.91
N HIS A 192 20.17 -13.86 22.48
CA HIS A 192 20.72 -12.89 23.42
C HIS A 192 21.35 -13.56 24.66
N THR A 193 20.79 -14.67 25.12
CA THR A 193 21.34 -15.44 26.25
C THR A 193 22.60 -16.23 25.86
N GLN A 194 22.62 -16.83 24.66
CA GLN A 194 23.74 -17.62 24.16
C GLN A 194 24.94 -16.78 23.69
N PHE A 195 24.68 -15.55 23.24
CA PHE A 195 25.68 -14.62 22.72
C PHE A 195 25.92 -13.43 23.66
N LYS A 196 25.68 -13.59 24.97
CA LYS A 196 25.98 -12.57 25.99
C LYS A 196 27.39 -11.99 25.80
N GLY A 197 27.48 -10.67 25.61
CA GLY A 197 28.73 -9.94 25.37
C GLY A 197 29.12 -9.72 23.90
N THR A 198 28.33 -10.24 22.94
CA THR A 198 28.50 -9.93 21.51
C THR A 198 27.73 -8.66 21.14
N LYS A 199 28.14 -7.94 20.09
CA LYS A 199 27.44 -6.74 19.60
C LYS A 199 25.98 -7.07 19.27
N MET A 200 25.01 -6.25 19.70
CA MET A 200 23.57 -6.45 19.41
C MET A 200 23.27 -6.63 17.91
N LEU A 201 23.98 -5.90 17.05
CA LEU A 201 23.90 -6.00 15.59
C LEU A 201 24.11 -7.43 15.05
N TYR A 202 24.82 -8.28 15.79
CA TYR A 202 25.04 -9.67 15.41
C TYR A 202 23.79 -10.54 15.58
N VAL A 203 23.00 -10.30 16.63
CA VAL A 203 21.75 -11.03 16.85
C VAL A 203 20.69 -10.57 15.86
N GLU A 204 20.62 -9.27 15.58
CA GLU A 204 19.73 -8.71 14.54
C GLU A 204 20.02 -9.31 13.17
N GLY A 205 21.29 -9.43 12.78
CA GLY A 205 21.68 -10.07 11.51
C GLY A 205 21.25 -11.54 11.42
N ILE A 206 21.31 -12.30 12.52
CA ILE A 206 20.81 -13.69 12.54
C ILE A 206 19.28 -13.71 12.42
N MET A 207 18.58 -12.84 13.14
CA MET A 207 17.12 -12.75 13.09
C MET A 207 16.60 -12.35 11.70
N ASP A 208 17.34 -11.49 10.99
CA ASP A 208 17.02 -11.12 9.60
C ASP A 208 17.10 -12.32 8.65
N GLU A 209 18.12 -13.17 8.80
CA GLU A 209 18.24 -14.38 7.99
C GLU A 209 17.19 -15.44 8.38
N VAL A 210 16.79 -15.49 9.66
CA VAL A 210 15.68 -16.33 10.12
C VAL A 210 14.36 -15.87 9.52
N GLU A 211 14.05 -14.57 9.55
CA GLU A 211 12.87 -13.99 8.92
C GLU A 211 12.85 -14.33 7.43
N ARG A 212 13.95 -14.08 6.71
CA ARG A 212 14.11 -14.39 5.28
C ARG A 212 13.78 -15.85 4.99
N TYR A 213 14.37 -16.78 5.73
CA TYR A 213 14.14 -18.21 5.56
C TYR A 213 12.68 -18.61 5.82
N MET A 214 12.13 -18.19 6.95
CA MET A 214 10.77 -18.56 7.36
C MET A 214 9.71 -18.01 6.41
N THR A 215 9.76 -16.70 6.16
CA THR A 215 8.78 -16.01 5.34
C THR A 215 8.85 -16.44 3.88
N THR A 216 10.02 -16.74 3.33
CA THR A 216 10.14 -17.28 1.96
C THR A 216 9.46 -18.65 1.82
N ARG A 217 9.56 -19.52 2.83
CA ARG A 217 8.93 -20.85 2.81
C ARG A 217 7.42 -20.77 3.06
N LEU A 218 6.99 -19.87 3.95
CA LEU A 218 5.59 -19.74 4.34
C LEU A 218 4.79 -18.83 3.40
N TYR A 219 5.44 -17.99 2.57
CA TYR A 219 4.79 -16.92 1.78
C TYR A 219 3.49 -17.34 1.10
N LYS A 220 3.47 -18.50 0.44
CA LYS A 220 2.31 -19.01 -0.31
C LYS A 220 1.10 -19.33 0.57
N GLU A 221 1.31 -19.52 1.86
CA GLU A 221 0.29 -19.86 2.85
C GLU A 221 -0.13 -18.64 3.66
N VAL A 222 0.80 -17.72 3.95
CA VAL A 222 0.55 -16.57 4.83
C VAL A 222 0.21 -15.27 4.12
N PHE A 223 0.54 -15.13 2.84
CA PHE A 223 0.26 -13.93 2.07
C PHE A 223 -1.11 -14.02 1.41
N CYS A 224 -2.01 -13.08 1.72
CA CYS A 224 -3.40 -13.03 1.22
C CYS A 224 -4.12 -14.39 1.36
N PRO A 225 -4.26 -14.94 2.59
CA PRO A 225 -4.89 -16.24 2.79
C PRO A 225 -6.39 -16.17 2.47
N GLU A 226 -6.93 -17.21 1.84
CA GLU A 226 -8.35 -17.31 1.47
C GLU A 226 -9.30 -17.23 2.68
N THR A 227 -8.78 -17.47 3.88
CA THR A 227 -9.53 -17.40 5.13
C THR A 227 -9.69 -15.98 5.67
N SER A 228 -8.95 -14.99 5.17
CA SER A 228 -9.03 -13.59 5.61
C SER A 228 -9.86 -12.73 4.65
N ASP A 229 -10.11 -11.47 5.03
CA ASP A 229 -10.77 -10.47 4.19
C ASP A 229 -9.77 -9.61 3.40
N ASP A 230 -8.49 -10.01 3.34
CA ASP A 230 -7.42 -9.20 2.75
C ASP A 230 -7.67 -8.94 1.26
N GLU A 231 -8.07 -9.95 0.48
CA GLU A 231 -8.40 -9.79 -0.95
C GLU A 231 -9.58 -8.82 -1.17
N LYS A 232 -10.60 -8.88 -0.31
CA LYS A 232 -11.76 -7.98 -0.39
C LYS A 232 -11.34 -6.53 -0.13
N LYS A 233 -10.48 -6.32 0.87
CA LYS A 233 -9.91 -5.01 1.21
C LYS A 233 -8.99 -4.50 0.09
N ASP A 234 -8.18 -5.36 -0.51
CA ASP A 234 -7.35 -5.01 -1.66
C ASP A 234 -8.19 -4.49 -2.83
N LEU A 235 -9.26 -5.21 -3.19
CA LEU A 235 -10.18 -4.79 -4.25
C LEU A 235 -10.90 -3.49 -3.92
N ALA A 236 -11.31 -3.30 -2.66
CA ALA A 236 -11.97 -2.08 -2.20
C ALA A 236 -11.03 -0.86 -2.31
N VAL A 237 -9.80 -0.99 -1.80
CA VAL A 237 -8.77 0.06 -1.87
C VAL A 237 -8.36 0.35 -3.30
N GLN A 238 -8.16 -0.67 -4.13
CA GLN A 238 -7.80 -0.48 -5.54
C GLN A 238 -8.89 0.27 -6.30
N LYS A 239 -10.16 -0.07 -6.10
CA LYS A 239 -11.31 0.64 -6.69
C LYS A 239 -11.38 2.08 -6.18
N ARG A 240 -11.14 2.27 -4.88
CA ARG A 240 -11.13 3.59 -4.25
C ARG A 240 -10.05 4.50 -4.81
N ILE A 241 -8.81 4.03 -4.92
CA ILE A 241 -7.70 4.78 -5.52
C ILE A 241 -8.03 5.12 -6.98
N ARG A 242 -8.56 4.17 -7.76
CA ARG A 242 -8.97 4.42 -9.15
C ARG A 242 -10.02 5.52 -9.26
N ALA A 243 -10.99 5.57 -8.35
CA ALA A 243 -12.02 6.60 -8.34
C ALA A 243 -11.48 8.00 -7.95
N LEU A 244 -10.35 8.06 -7.23
CA LEU A 244 -9.69 9.28 -6.79
C LEU A 244 -8.55 9.73 -7.73
N HIS A 245 -8.46 9.15 -8.93
CA HIS A 245 -7.34 9.43 -9.84
C HIS A 245 -7.30 10.89 -10.34
N TRP A 246 -8.43 11.59 -10.25
CA TRP A 246 -8.58 13.01 -10.61
C TRP A 246 -7.89 13.98 -9.64
N VAL A 247 -7.53 13.54 -8.44
CA VAL A 247 -6.89 14.38 -7.41
C VAL A 247 -5.52 14.88 -7.89
N THR A 248 -5.28 16.18 -7.77
CA THR A 248 -4.05 16.86 -8.20
C THR A 248 -3.10 17.12 -7.02
N THR A 249 -1.84 17.45 -7.32
CA THR A 249 -0.84 17.87 -6.33
C THR A 249 -1.29 19.10 -5.55
N GLU A 250 -1.91 20.08 -6.21
CA GLU A 250 -2.41 21.32 -5.61
C GLU A 250 -3.51 21.07 -4.57
N MET A 251 -4.47 20.17 -4.87
CA MET A 251 -5.57 19.83 -3.94
C MET A 251 -5.09 19.23 -2.62
N LEU A 252 -3.95 18.53 -2.66
CA LEU A 252 -3.32 17.91 -1.50
C LEU A 252 -2.26 18.83 -0.84
N GLY A 253 -1.96 19.99 -1.43
CA GLY A 253 -0.88 20.86 -0.95
C GLY A 253 0.51 20.23 -1.08
N VAL A 254 0.73 19.41 -2.12
CA VAL A 254 1.99 18.70 -2.34
C VAL A 254 3.06 19.67 -2.86
N PRO A 255 4.21 19.82 -2.17
CA PRO A 255 5.28 20.73 -2.56
C PRO A 255 6.22 20.08 -3.60
N VAL A 256 5.65 19.42 -4.61
CA VAL A 256 6.39 18.78 -5.71
C VAL A 256 5.94 19.39 -7.02
N ASP A 257 6.92 19.93 -7.74
CA ASP A 257 6.76 20.47 -9.08
C ASP A 257 7.23 19.42 -10.09
N GLU A 258 6.29 18.76 -10.75
CA GLU A 258 6.54 17.73 -11.76
C GLU A 258 7.02 18.29 -13.11
N GLU A 259 6.94 19.61 -13.33
CA GLU A 259 7.48 20.25 -14.54
C GLU A 259 9.01 20.20 -14.57
N ILE A 260 9.64 20.04 -13.39
CA ILE A 260 11.09 19.85 -13.27
C ILE A 260 11.43 18.38 -13.59
N PRO A 261 12.22 18.09 -14.64
CA PRO A 261 12.50 16.71 -15.06
C PRO A 261 13.13 15.84 -13.96
N GLU A 262 14.01 16.40 -13.13
CA GLU A 262 14.66 15.67 -12.03
C GLU A 262 13.69 15.32 -10.88
N ALA A 263 12.71 16.19 -10.62
CA ALA A 263 11.67 15.93 -9.63
C ALA A 263 10.70 14.88 -10.16
N SER A 264 10.30 14.98 -11.43
CA SER A 264 9.47 13.98 -12.12
C SER A 264 10.12 12.59 -12.14
N ASP A 265 11.42 12.49 -12.47
CA ASP A 265 12.16 11.23 -12.40
C ASP A 265 12.20 10.63 -10.98
N SER A 266 12.31 11.48 -9.95
CA SER A 266 12.22 11.05 -8.55
C SER A 266 10.82 10.53 -8.19
N VAL A 267 9.76 11.19 -8.68
CA VAL A 267 8.36 10.74 -8.52
C VAL A 267 8.16 9.37 -9.18
N VAL A 268 8.63 9.18 -10.42
CA VAL A 268 8.52 7.90 -11.14
C VAL A 268 9.27 6.78 -10.42
N LYS A 269 10.46 7.05 -9.87
CA LYS A 269 11.19 6.08 -9.04
C LYS A 269 10.43 5.71 -7.76
N ALA A 270 9.84 6.69 -7.07
CA ALA A 270 9.01 6.43 -5.90
C ALA A 270 7.79 5.55 -6.23
N ILE A 271 7.10 5.84 -7.36
CA ILE A 271 6.01 5.02 -7.89
C ILE A 271 6.48 3.59 -8.16
N THR A 272 7.64 3.44 -8.79
CA THR A 272 8.21 2.13 -9.12
C THR A 272 8.50 1.32 -7.87
N ASP A 273 9.14 1.93 -6.85
CA ASP A 273 9.46 1.25 -5.59
C ASP A 273 8.22 0.80 -4.83
N VAL A 274 7.14 1.61 -4.79
CA VAL A 274 5.91 1.21 -4.11
C VAL A 274 5.16 0.10 -4.86
N ILE A 275 5.24 0.06 -6.19
CA ILE A 275 4.69 -1.05 -6.99
C ILE A 275 5.53 -2.32 -6.77
N GLU A 276 6.85 -2.19 -6.70
CA GLU A 276 7.77 -3.31 -6.44
C GLU A 276 7.56 -3.97 -5.07
N LEU A 277 6.90 -3.30 -4.12
CA LEU A 277 6.53 -3.85 -2.82
C LEU A 277 5.94 -5.27 -2.93
N ASP A 278 5.02 -5.46 -3.88
CA ASP A 278 4.29 -6.71 -4.06
C ASP A 278 5.16 -7.84 -4.62
N SER A 279 6.25 -7.49 -5.31
CA SER A 279 7.19 -8.47 -5.90
C SER A 279 8.09 -9.16 -4.87
N LYS A 280 8.31 -8.53 -3.70
CA LYS A 280 9.19 -9.07 -2.66
C LYS A 280 8.43 -10.06 -1.77
N ARG A 281 9.10 -11.09 -1.25
CA ARG A 281 8.47 -12.08 -0.35
C ARG A 281 8.80 -11.85 1.13
N VAL A 282 9.97 -11.29 1.40
CA VAL A 282 10.47 -11.08 2.75
C VAL A 282 9.95 -9.73 3.27
N PRO A 283 9.38 -9.65 4.49
CA PRO A 283 8.92 -8.40 5.08
C PRO A 283 10.00 -7.31 5.12
N LYS A 284 11.23 -7.65 5.50
CA LYS A 284 12.38 -6.73 5.43
C LYS A 284 12.59 -6.12 4.04
N ASP A 285 12.50 -6.92 2.97
CA ASP A 285 12.68 -6.42 1.60
C ASP A 285 11.50 -5.54 1.16
N LYS A 286 10.28 -5.86 1.62
CA LYS A 286 9.10 -5.00 1.42
C LYS A 286 9.29 -3.65 2.11
N LEU A 287 9.74 -3.64 3.37
CA LEU A 287 10.07 -2.41 4.09
C LEU A 287 11.17 -1.61 3.37
N ALA A 288 12.18 -2.28 2.83
CA ALA A 288 13.22 -1.62 2.06
C ALA A 288 12.66 -0.91 0.81
N CYS A 289 11.65 -1.46 0.13
CA CYS A 289 10.94 -0.76 -0.95
C CYS A 289 10.24 0.50 -0.45
N ILE A 290 9.56 0.44 0.70
CA ILE A 290 8.88 1.60 1.31
C ILE A 290 9.90 2.69 1.67
N THR A 291 11.04 2.30 2.24
CA THR A 291 12.13 3.20 2.60
C THR A 291 12.76 3.85 1.36
N ARG A 292 12.99 3.11 0.27
CA ARG A 292 13.50 3.69 -0.98
C ARG A 292 12.50 4.64 -1.64
N CYS A 293 11.22 4.26 -1.69
CA CYS A 293 10.14 5.13 -2.14
C CYS A 293 10.14 6.46 -1.36
N SER A 294 10.24 6.39 -0.03
CA SER A 294 10.26 7.58 0.83
C SER A 294 11.50 8.45 0.62
N LYS A 295 12.66 7.84 0.35
CA LYS A 295 13.89 8.57 -0.02
C LYS A 295 13.77 9.28 -1.36
N HIS A 296 13.12 8.67 -2.35
CA HIS A 296 12.81 9.32 -3.63
C HIS A 296 11.81 10.46 -3.48
N ILE A 297 10.79 10.31 -2.62
CA ILE A 297 9.87 11.40 -2.24
C ILE A 297 10.64 12.58 -1.65
N PHE A 298 11.51 12.35 -0.68
CA PHE A 298 12.31 13.42 -0.09
C PHE A 298 13.24 14.09 -1.10
N ASN A 299 13.79 13.33 -2.04
CA ASN A 299 14.58 13.91 -3.12
C ASN A 299 13.71 14.81 -4.04
N ALA A 300 12.51 14.37 -4.40
CA ALA A 300 11.57 15.15 -5.22
C ALA A 300 11.22 16.48 -4.53
N ILE A 301 10.83 16.44 -3.24
CA ILE A 301 10.50 17.64 -2.46
C ILE A 301 11.71 18.57 -2.36
N ARG A 302 12.91 18.04 -2.11
CA ARG A 302 14.14 18.83 -2.00
C ARG A 302 14.48 19.55 -3.31
N ILE A 303 14.25 18.90 -4.45
CA ILE A 303 14.50 19.51 -5.78
C ILE A 303 13.49 20.64 -6.03
N SER A 304 12.21 20.42 -5.77
CA SER A 304 11.15 21.39 -6.04
C SER A 304 11.18 22.59 -5.09
N LYS A 305 11.31 22.35 -3.78
CA LYS A 305 11.28 23.41 -2.74
C LYS A 305 12.64 24.06 -2.48
N LYS A 306 13.75 23.43 -2.90
CA LYS A 306 15.14 23.81 -2.59
C LYS A 306 15.47 23.90 -1.09
N GLU A 307 14.63 23.32 -0.25
CA GLU A 307 14.75 23.28 1.20
C GLU A 307 14.69 21.84 1.71
N ALA A 308 15.05 21.63 2.98
CA ALA A 308 14.85 20.34 3.63
C ALA A 308 13.35 20.06 3.79
N ALA A 309 12.92 18.88 3.34
CA ALA A 309 11.55 18.45 3.45
C ALA A 309 11.15 18.21 4.92
N SER A 310 9.99 18.72 5.30
CA SER A 310 9.38 18.48 6.61
C SER A 310 8.47 17.25 6.59
N ALA A 311 8.02 16.79 7.77
CA ALA A 311 7.01 15.74 7.86
C ALA A 311 5.65 16.16 7.26
N ASP A 312 5.33 17.46 7.36
CA ASP A 312 4.11 18.04 6.79
C ASP A 312 4.16 18.08 5.25
N ASP A 313 5.36 18.19 4.67
CA ASP A 313 5.58 18.07 3.22
C ASP A 313 5.53 16.60 2.76
N PHE A 314 5.97 15.66 3.62
CA PHE A 314 6.15 14.25 3.27
C PHE A 314 4.84 13.48 3.09
N LEU A 315 3.94 13.53 4.08
CA LEU A 315 2.73 12.70 4.09
C LEU A 315 1.79 13.00 2.90
N PRO A 316 1.49 14.27 2.54
CA PRO A 316 0.70 14.58 1.35
C PRO A 316 1.34 14.05 0.07
N THR A 317 2.67 14.15 -0.03
CA THR A 317 3.42 13.63 -1.17
C THR A 317 3.33 12.11 -1.25
N LEU A 318 3.44 11.40 -0.12
CA LEU A 318 3.26 9.94 -0.07
C LEU A 318 1.84 9.53 -0.48
N ILE A 319 0.81 10.23 0.00
CA ILE A 319 -0.59 10.02 -0.42
C ILE A 319 -0.72 10.16 -1.93
N TYR A 320 -0.14 11.23 -2.49
CA TYR A 320 -0.13 11.47 -3.93
C TYR A 320 0.55 10.34 -4.72
N ILE A 321 1.74 9.88 -4.29
CA ILE A 321 2.43 8.74 -4.91
C ILE A 321 1.57 7.48 -4.86
N VAL A 322 0.92 7.18 -3.74
CA VAL A 322 0.03 6.01 -3.63
C VAL A 322 -1.18 6.13 -4.55
N LEU A 323 -1.78 7.32 -4.68
CA LEU A 323 -2.88 7.59 -5.60
C LEU A 323 -2.48 7.39 -7.07
N LYS A 324 -1.26 7.80 -7.44
CA LYS A 324 -0.72 7.63 -8.80
C LYS A 324 -0.31 6.20 -9.10
N ALA A 325 0.37 5.56 -8.16
CA ALA A 325 0.89 4.21 -8.35
C ALA A 325 -0.20 3.14 -8.37
N ASN A 326 -1.27 3.32 -7.58
CA ASN A 326 -2.27 2.30 -7.28
C ASN A 326 -1.65 0.90 -7.03
N PRO A 327 -0.83 0.76 -5.96
CA PRO A 327 -0.01 -0.43 -5.77
C PRO A 327 -0.85 -1.72 -5.69
N PRO A 328 -0.42 -2.81 -6.34
CA PRO A 328 -1.16 -4.07 -6.31
C PRO A 328 -1.18 -4.66 -4.90
N ARG A 329 -2.34 -5.17 -4.49
CA ARG A 329 -2.54 -5.87 -3.21
C ARG A 329 -2.03 -5.09 -1.99
N LEU A 330 -2.27 -3.77 -1.97
CA LEU A 330 -1.71 -2.87 -0.96
C LEU A 330 -2.11 -3.24 0.47
N GLN A 331 -3.37 -3.61 0.71
CA GLN A 331 -3.85 -4.03 2.04
C GLN A 331 -3.22 -5.35 2.47
N SER A 332 -3.16 -6.36 1.58
CA SER A 332 -2.47 -7.62 1.87
C SER A 332 -0.99 -7.39 2.20
N ASN A 333 -0.31 -6.50 1.49
CA ASN A 333 1.09 -6.16 1.75
C ASN A 333 1.29 -5.53 3.14
N ILE A 334 0.43 -4.58 3.53
CA ILE A 334 0.49 -3.95 4.85
C ILE A 334 0.20 -4.96 5.95
N GLN A 335 -0.87 -5.75 5.83
CA GLN A 335 -1.21 -6.77 6.82
C GLN A 335 -0.13 -7.85 6.94
N TYR A 336 0.47 -8.25 5.82
CA TYR A 336 1.57 -9.21 5.81
C TYR A 336 2.80 -8.70 6.58
N ILE A 337 3.19 -7.43 6.37
CA ILE A 337 4.27 -6.80 7.13
C ILE A 337 3.90 -6.74 8.62
N THR A 338 2.71 -6.27 8.96
CA THR A 338 2.23 -6.17 10.35
C THR A 338 2.25 -7.52 11.07
N ARG A 339 1.84 -8.61 10.39
CA ARG A 339 1.71 -9.95 10.99
C ARG A 339 3.02 -10.71 11.07
N PHE A 340 3.94 -10.56 10.11
CA PHE A 340 5.09 -11.48 9.94
C PHE A 340 6.46 -10.81 9.96
N CYS A 341 6.54 -9.48 9.99
CA CYS A 341 7.80 -8.77 10.22
C CYS A 341 8.26 -8.96 11.67
N ASN A 342 9.58 -8.97 11.88
CA ASN A 342 10.15 -8.86 13.22
C ASN A 342 9.74 -7.52 13.87
N PRO A 343 9.06 -7.54 15.05
CA PRO A 343 8.53 -6.33 15.68
C PRO A 343 9.59 -5.29 16.01
N SER A 344 10.82 -5.71 16.33
CA SER A 344 11.91 -4.78 16.66
C SER A 344 12.18 -3.77 15.53
N ARG A 345 11.99 -4.20 14.27
CA ARG A 345 12.18 -3.39 13.06
C ARG A 345 11.04 -2.39 12.85
N LEU A 346 9.81 -2.74 13.25
CA LEU A 346 8.67 -1.83 13.12
C LEU A 346 8.64 -0.79 14.26
N MET A 347 9.12 -1.15 15.45
CA MET A 347 9.11 -0.28 16.62
C MET A 347 10.28 0.70 16.66
N THR A 348 11.34 0.47 15.89
CA THR A 348 12.55 1.30 15.91
C THR A 348 13.12 1.51 14.50
N GLY A 349 13.68 2.69 14.25
CA GLY A 349 14.37 3.01 13.01
C GLY A 349 13.51 3.69 11.95
N GLU A 350 14.12 3.92 10.78
CA GLU A 350 13.48 4.63 9.66
C GLU A 350 12.38 3.78 8.99
N ASP A 351 12.56 2.45 8.91
CA ASP A 351 11.60 1.53 8.28
C ASP A 351 10.21 1.61 8.95
N GLY A 352 10.18 1.62 10.30
CA GLY A 352 8.94 1.75 11.07
C GLY A 352 8.24 3.09 10.88
N TYR A 353 9.01 4.18 10.76
CA TYR A 353 8.45 5.51 10.49
C TYR A 353 7.78 5.57 9.12
N TYR A 354 8.45 5.09 8.06
CA TYR A 354 7.87 5.10 6.71
C TYR A 354 6.70 4.13 6.57
N PHE A 355 6.77 2.96 7.19
CA PHE A 355 5.65 2.01 7.22
C PHE A 355 4.42 2.61 7.92
N THR A 356 4.62 3.29 9.05
CA THR A 356 3.52 3.97 9.75
C THR A 356 2.90 5.06 8.88
N ASN A 357 3.71 5.85 8.17
CA ASN A 357 3.21 6.86 7.25
C ASN A 357 2.44 6.26 6.07
N LEU A 358 2.85 5.10 5.54
CA LEU A 358 2.11 4.38 4.50
C LEU A 358 0.74 3.91 5.02
N CYS A 359 0.68 3.38 6.24
CA CYS A 359 -0.58 3.01 6.89
C CYS A 359 -1.49 4.23 7.09
N CYS A 360 -0.93 5.37 7.50
CA CYS A 360 -1.66 6.64 7.61
C CYS A 360 -2.18 7.12 6.25
N ALA A 361 -1.36 7.06 5.21
CA ALA A 361 -1.74 7.44 3.85
C ALA A 361 -2.90 6.58 3.33
N LEU A 362 -2.86 5.27 3.56
CA LEU A 362 -3.93 4.38 3.17
C LEU A 362 -5.24 4.68 3.92
N ALA A 363 -5.16 4.83 5.24
CA ALA A 363 -6.34 5.18 6.06
C ALA A 363 -6.94 6.54 5.66
N PHE A 364 -6.09 7.49 5.23
CA PHE A 364 -6.53 8.77 4.70
C PHE A 364 -7.28 8.59 3.37
N ILE A 365 -6.72 7.84 2.42
CA ILE A 365 -7.34 7.56 1.10
C ILE A 365 -8.72 6.88 1.25
N GLU A 366 -8.84 5.93 2.19
CA GLU A 366 -10.10 5.25 2.48
C GLU A 366 -11.19 6.20 2.97
N LYS A 367 -10.82 7.23 3.75
CA LYS A 367 -11.75 8.18 4.37
C LYS A 367 -11.78 9.56 3.70
N LEU A 368 -11.08 9.71 2.57
CA LEU A 368 -10.93 10.99 1.89
C LEU A 368 -12.29 11.57 1.49
N ASP A 369 -12.55 12.81 1.87
CA ASP A 369 -13.78 13.54 1.54
C ASP A 369 -13.46 14.92 0.95
N GLY A 370 -14.49 15.61 0.45
CA GLY A 370 -14.30 16.96 -0.11
C GLY A 370 -13.68 17.94 0.88
N LYS A 371 -14.02 17.83 2.17
CA LYS A 371 -13.44 18.68 3.23
C LYS A 371 -11.92 18.49 3.34
N SER A 372 -11.44 17.27 3.20
CA SER A 372 -10.01 16.93 3.23
C SER A 372 -9.23 17.56 2.07
N LEU A 373 -9.90 17.89 0.95
CA LEU A 373 -9.32 18.55 -0.22
C LEU A 373 -9.69 20.04 -0.33
N ASN A 374 -10.20 20.65 0.74
CA ASN A 374 -10.66 22.04 0.77
C ASN A 374 -11.73 22.39 -0.28
N MET A 375 -12.61 21.43 -0.62
CA MET A 375 -13.72 21.63 -1.57
C MET A 375 -15.08 21.30 -0.95
N THR A 376 -16.15 21.77 -1.59
CA THR A 376 -17.52 21.44 -1.16
C THR A 376 -17.86 19.98 -1.49
N SER A 377 -18.80 19.39 -0.74
CA SER A 377 -19.27 18.03 -1.03
C SER A 377 -19.85 17.90 -2.45
N GLU A 378 -20.49 18.95 -2.95
CA GLU A 378 -21.08 18.98 -4.30
C GLU A 378 -20.01 18.97 -5.40
N GLU A 379 -18.89 19.68 -5.21
CA GLU A 379 -17.75 19.64 -6.14
C GLU A 379 -17.07 18.28 -6.11
N PHE A 380 -16.88 17.71 -4.92
CA PHE A 380 -16.33 16.38 -4.76
C PHE A 380 -17.17 15.32 -5.48
N ASP A 381 -18.50 15.37 -5.33
CA ASP A 381 -19.43 14.45 -6.00
C ASP A 381 -19.43 14.64 -7.52
N ARG A 382 -19.22 15.87 -8.02
CA ARG A 382 -19.04 16.14 -9.46
C ARG A 382 -17.78 15.50 -10.03
N TYR A 383 -16.67 15.50 -9.30
CA TYR A 383 -15.46 14.77 -9.70
C TYR A 383 -15.64 13.25 -9.63
N MET A 384 -16.27 12.75 -8.55
CA MET A 384 -16.50 11.31 -8.35
C MET A 384 -17.49 10.72 -9.36
N SER A 385 -18.45 11.49 -9.84
CA SER A 385 -19.40 11.09 -10.91
C SER A 385 -18.83 11.18 -12.32
N GLY A 386 -17.61 11.74 -12.48
CA GLY A 386 -16.97 11.92 -13.78
C GLY A 386 -17.52 13.07 -14.62
N VAL A 387 -18.38 13.92 -14.05
CA VAL A 387 -18.94 15.11 -14.70
C VAL A 387 -17.91 16.25 -14.77
N GLN A 388 -17.07 16.39 -13.74
CA GLN A 388 -15.90 17.26 -13.76
C GLN A 388 -14.62 16.45 -13.98
N VAL A 389 -13.81 16.91 -14.93
CA VAL A 389 -12.59 16.22 -15.38
C VAL A 389 -11.39 16.98 -14.84
N SER A 390 -10.44 16.25 -14.24
CA SER A 390 -9.15 16.81 -13.84
C SER A 390 -8.35 17.23 -15.09
N PRO A 391 -7.72 18.41 -15.12
CA PRO A 391 -6.98 18.89 -16.29
C PRO A 391 -5.87 17.95 -16.78
N ASN A 392 -5.27 17.15 -15.88
CA ASN A 392 -4.01 16.45 -16.13
C ASN A 392 -4.10 14.93 -16.37
N TRP A 393 -5.28 14.29 -16.31
CA TRP A 393 -5.35 12.82 -16.36
C TRP A 393 -6.39 12.29 -17.35
N PRO A 394 -6.04 11.32 -18.22
CA PRO A 394 -7.02 10.62 -19.04
C PRO A 394 -7.91 9.71 -18.16
N PRO A 395 -9.22 9.60 -18.42
CA PRO A 395 -10.11 8.74 -17.65
C PRO A 395 -9.84 7.25 -17.90
N VAL A 396 -10.13 6.41 -16.90
CA VAL A 396 -10.07 4.95 -17.01
C VAL A 396 -11.48 4.41 -17.28
N ASP A 397 -11.64 3.76 -18.43
CA ASP A 397 -12.81 3.05 -18.98
C ASP A 397 -14.09 3.85 -19.34
N GLY A 398 -14.78 3.40 -20.40
CA GLY A 398 -16.12 3.79 -20.85
C GLY A 398 -16.33 5.28 -21.21
N ALA A 399 -16.23 6.14 -20.21
CA ALA A 399 -16.22 7.59 -20.33
C ALA A 399 -14.99 8.11 -21.10
N ALA A 400 -13.88 7.36 -21.12
CA ALA A 400 -12.71 7.68 -21.93
C ALA A 400 -13.04 7.74 -23.44
N LEU A 401 -13.89 6.82 -23.93
CA LEU A 401 -14.30 6.79 -25.35
C LEU A 401 -15.25 7.94 -25.70
N THR A 402 -16.19 8.24 -24.81
CA THR A 402 -17.12 9.38 -24.95
C THR A 402 -16.36 10.70 -24.93
N GLN A 403 -15.34 10.81 -24.08
CA GLN A 403 -14.51 12.01 -23.98
C GLN A 403 -13.52 12.15 -25.15
N VAL A 404 -12.97 11.05 -25.65
CA VAL A 404 -12.19 11.08 -26.90
C VAL A 404 -13.07 11.59 -28.03
N HIS A 405 -14.34 11.15 -28.11
CA HIS A 405 -15.30 11.70 -29.08
C HIS A 405 -15.56 13.19 -28.86
N GLU A 406 -15.88 13.63 -27.64
CA GLU A 406 -16.11 15.06 -27.36
C GLU A 406 -14.88 15.92 -27.67
N ARG A 407 -13.67 15.46 -27.35
CA ARG A 407 -12.43 16.17 -27.68
C ARG A 407 -12.15 16.15 -29.19
N LEU A 408 -12.50 15.07 -29.89
CA LEU A 408 -12.41 15.01 -31.35
C LEU A 408 -13.34 16.03 -32.00
N ASP A 409 -14.59 16.13 -31.52
CA ASP A 409 -15.59 17.08 -32.00
C ASP A 409 -15.16 18.53 -31.73
N LEU A 410 -14.53 18.77 -30.58
CA LEU A 410 -13.99 20.09 -30.24
C LEU A 410 -12.79 20.45 -31.13
N LEU A 411 -11.93 19.48 -31.45
CA LEU A 411 -10.78 19.66 -32.34
C LEU A 411 -11.22 19.87 -33.80
N SER A 412 -12.21 19.11 -34.29
CA SER A 412 -12.75 19.32 -35.63
C SER A 412 -13.40 20.71 -35.75
N GLY A 413 -14.21 21.10 -34.76
CA GLY A 413 -14.83 22.43 -34.71
C GLY A 413 -13.83 23.57 -34.52
N LEU A 414 -12.65 23.32 -33.93
CA LEU A 414 -11.54 24.29 -33.92
C LEU A 414 -10.88 24.39 -35.29
N GLY A 415 -10.64 23.25 -35.97
CA GLY A 415 -10.09 23.22 -37.32
C GLY A 415 -10.93 23.99 -38.32
N GLU A 416 -12.25 23.75 -38.34
CA GLU A 416 -13.20 24.45 -39.21
C GLU A 416 -13.21 25.97 -38.97
N ARG A 417 -13.21 26.40 -37.69
CA ARG A 417 -13.16 27.82 -37.35
C ARG A 417 -11.85 28.47 -37.75
N GLN A 418 -10.73 27.77 -37.58
CA GLN A 418 -9.43 28.29 -37.96
C GLN A 418 -9.29 28.41 -39.49
N GLU A 419 -9.83 27.45 -40.24
CA GLU A 419 -9.87 27.50 -41.70
C GLU A 419 -10.76 28.64 -42.20
N LEU A 420 -11.93 28.85 -41.58
CA LEU A 420 -12.80 30.00 -41.87
C LEU A 420 -12.10 31.34 -41.58
N VAL A 421 -11.40 31.46 -40.45
CA VAL A 421 -10.65 32.68 -40.11
C VAL A 421 -9.53 32.94 -41.12
N MET A 422 -8.79 31.90 -41.50
CA MET A 422 -7.74 32.00 -42.53
C MET A 422 -8.29 32.43 -43.88
N GLU A 423 -9.44 31.88 -44.28
CA GLU A 423 -10.09 32.24 -45.55
C GLU A 423 -10.58 33.69 -45.54
N ARG A 424 -11.22 34.13 -44.44
CA ARG A 424 -11.65 35.52 -44.28
C ARG A 424 -10.47 36.49 -44.23
N ALA A 425 -9.35 36.09 -43.65
CA ALA A 425 -8.13 36.88 -43.64
C ALA A 425 -7.55 37.06 -45.05
N ARG A 426 -7.52 36.00 -45.86
CA ARG A 426 -7.09 36.08 -47.28
C ARG A 426 -8.04 36.93 -48.11
N GLN A 427 -9.34 36.82 -47.88
CA GLN A 427 -10.32 37.64 -48.58
C GLN A 427 -10.13 39.12 -48.22
N LEU A 428 -9.95 39.43 -46.94
CA LEU A 428 -9.65 40.80 -46.50
C LEU A 428 -8.33 41.32 -47.10
N GLU A 429 -7.30 40.46 -47.21
CA GLU A 429 -6.03 40.82 -47.86
C GLU A 429 -6.23 41.18 -49.33
N SER A 430 -7.01 40.39 -50.07
CA SER A 430 -7.38 40.69 -51.47
C SER A 430 -8.17 42.00 -51.57
N ASP A 431 -9.20 42.17 -50.73
CA ASP A 431 -10.05 43.36 -50.74
C ASP A 431 -9.23 44.63 -50.43
N LEU A 432 -8.19 44.54 -49.58
CA LEU A 432 -7.29 45.64 -49.26
C LEU A 432 -6.38 46.02 -50.44
N ILE A 433 -5.90 45.03 -51.18
CA ILE A 433 -5.09 45.25 -52.39
C ILE A 433 -5.96 45.91 -53.46
N ASP A 434 -7.14 45.34 -53.74
CA ASP A 434 -8.07 45.87 -54.75
C ASP A 434 -8.50 47.30 -54.41
N TRP A 435 -8.79 47.58 -53.13
CA TRP A 435 -9.12 48.92 -52.68
C TRP A 435 -7.95 49.91 -52.85
N THR A 436 -6.72 49.47 -52.57
CA THR A 436 -5.53 50.31 -52.73
C THR A 436 -5.31 50.67 -54.20
N ASP A 437 -5.43 49.68 -55.08
CA ASP A 437 -5.30 49.86 -56.54
C ASP A 437 -6.40 50.76 -57.10
N GLU A 438 -7.66 50.61 -56.63
CA GLU A 438 -8.78 51.45 -57.04
C GLU A 438 -8.60 52.90 -56.59
N VAL A 439 -8.11 53.13 -55.37
CA VAL A 439 -7.79 54.48 -54.88
C VAL A 439 -6.65 55.09 -55.69
N GLU A 440 -5.59 54.34 -55.98
CA GLU A 440 -4.46 54.82 -56.78
C GLU A 440 -4.92 55.20 -58.20
N GLN A 441 -5.70 54.34 -58.87
CA GLN A 441 -6.24 54.63 -60.20
C GLN A 441 -7.18 55.84 -60.21
N ASN A 442 -8.05 55.98 -59.22
CA ASN A 442 -8.94 57.14 -59.12
C ASN A 442 -8.16 58.44 -58.91
N VAL A 443 -7.13 58.43 -58.06
CA VAL A 443 -6.25 59.58 -57.86
C VAL A 443 -5.48 59.91 -59.15
N GLN A 444 -4.92 58.91 -59.82
CA GLN A 444 -4.22 59.06 -61.10
C GLN A 444 -5.14 59.66 -62.17
N SER A 445 -6.38 59.17 -62.28
CA SER A 445 -7.37 59.67 -63.24
C SER A 445 -7.76 61.13 -62.95
N ILE A 446 -7.91 61.52 -61.68
CA ILE A 446 -8.16 62.91 -61.30
C ILE A 446 -6.96 63.80 -61.64
N LEU A 447 -5.73 63.33 -61.41
CA LEU A 447 -4.50 64.05 -61.77
C LEU A 447 -4.33 64.21 -63.29
N GLU A 448 -4.74 63.22 -64.09
CA GLU A 448 -4.71 63.29 -65.55
C GLU A 448 -5.84 64.16 -66.13
N THR A 449 -7.01 64.17 -65.48
CA THR A 449 -8.14 65.03 -65.85
C THR A 449 -7.88 66.50 -65.48
N PHE A 450 -7.11 66.72 -64.41
CA PHE A 450 -6.53 68.03 -64.10
C PHE A 450 -5.17 68.19 -64.80
N GLU A 451 -5.19 68.52 -66.10
CA GLU A 451 -4.07 69.28 -66.65
C GLU A 451 -3.98 70.59 -65.84
N ALA A 452 -3.02 70.65 -64.93
CA ALA A 452 -2.63 71.91 -64.31
C ALA A 452 -2.34 72.90 -65.46
N PRO A 453 -2.98 74.08 -65.50
CA PRO A 453 -2.56 75.10 -66.44
C PRO A 453 -1.07 75.33 -66.17
N VAL A 454 -0.27 75.16 -67.23
CA VAL A 454 1.11 75.66 -67.27
C VAL A 454 1.06 77.06 -66.68
N SER A 455 1.85 77.28 -65.64
CA SER A 455 2.20 78.58 -65.08
C SER A 455 2.16 79.68 -66.15
N SER A 456 1.01 80.33 -66.32
CA SER A 456 1.01 81.75 -66.64
C SER A 456 1.26 82.40 -65.29
N ALA A 457 2.44 82.97 -65.15
CA ALA A 457 2.80 83.78 -64.00
C ALA A 457 1.73 84.86 -63.79
N ILE A 458 0.80 84.63 -62.86
CA ILE A 458 -0.20 85.62 -62.42
C ILE A 458 0.39 86.53 -61.33
N ASP A 459 1.62 86.26 -60.87
CA ASP A 459 2.31 87.05 -59.84
C ASP A 459 3.49 87.87 -60.37
N SER A 460 3.58 88.09 -61.70
CA SER A 460 4.61 88.97 -62.28
C SER A 460 4.27 90.46 -62.26
N ASP A 461 3.10 90.85 -61.75
CA ASP A 461 2.66 92.26 -61.66
C ASP A 461 2.17 92.65 -60.25
N ASN A 462 2.77 92.12 -59.17
CA ASN A 462 2.49 92.61 -57.81
C ASN A 462 3.75 93.21 -57.16
N VAL A 463 3.95 94.51 -57.40
CA VAL A 463 5.09 95.33 -56.93
C VAL A 463 4.95 95.77 -55.45
N GLU A 464 4.03 95.22 -54.67
CA GLU A 464 3.87 95.59 -53.26
C GLU A 464 3.65 94.37 -52.36
N ASN A 465 4.72 93.76 -51.86
CA ASN A 465 4.66 92.94 -50.65
C ASN A 465 6.04 92.75 -49.99
N GLU A 466 6.70 93.84 -49.63
CA GLU A 466 7.95 93.80 -48.82
C GLU A 466 7.72 93.56 -47.30
N HIS A 467 6.51 93.21 -46.84
CA HIS A 467 6.21 93.14 -45.40
C HIS A 467 5.56 91.84 -44.89
N LEU A 468 5.70 90.72 -45.59
CA LEU A 468 5.24 89.43 -45.06
C LEU A 468 6.40 88.66 -44.38
N PRO A 469 6.23 88.19 -43.13
CA PRO A 469 7.25 87.39 -42.46
C PRO A 469 7.41 86.02 -43.14
N PRO A 470 8.63 85.44 -43.15
CA PRO A 470 8.88 84.17 -43.81
C PRO A 470 8.08 83.02 -43.18
N PRO A 471 7.60 82.05 -43.97
CA PRO A 471 6.77 80.95 -43.48
C PRO A 471 7.54 80.06 -42.48
N LEU A 472 6.87 79.72 -41.38
CA LEU A 472 7.42 78.92 -40.29
C LEU A 472 7.74 77.49 -40.76
N THR A 473 8.98 77.05 -40.54
CA THR A 473 9.40 75.66 -40.78
C THR A 473 9.12 74.79 -39.55
N PRO A 474 8.51 73.60 -39.69
CA PRO A 474 8.27 72.71 -38.55
C PRO A 474 9.57 72.09 -38.04
N GLN A 475 9.86 72.25 -36.75
CA GLN A 475 10.93 71.53 -36.07
C GLN A 475 10.43 70.13 -35.64
N VAL A 476 11.19 69.10 -35.99
CA VAL A 476 10.92 67.71 -35.57
C VAL A 476 11.33 67.57 -34.10
N PHE A 477 10.35 67.28 -33.24
CA PHE A 477 10.57 67.03 -31.82
C PHE A 477 11.11 65.61 -31.63
N ALA A 478 12.38 65.48 -31.26
CA ALA A 478 12.94 64.22 -30.78
C ALA A 478 12.86 64.22 -29.25
N GLY A 479 11.86 63.53 -28.71
CA GLY A 479 11.71 63.23 -27.29
C GLY A 479 11.60 61.72 -27.11
#